data_AF-A0AAW0ZR31-F1
#
_entry.id   AF-A0AAW0ZR31-F1
#
_cell.length_a   1.000
_cell.length_b   1.000
_cell.length_c   1.000
_cell.angle_alpha   90.00
_cell.angle_beta   90.00
_cell.angle_gamma   90.00
#
_symmetry.space_group_name_H-M   'P 1'
#
loop_
_entity.id
_entity.type
_entity.pdbx_description
1 polymer ?
#
loop_
_entity_poly.entity_id
_entity_poly.type
_entity_poly.pdbx_seq_one_letter_code
_entity_poly.pdbx_strand_id
1 'polypeptide(L)'
;MLENSIVVFMSDNGAPTEGILSNQGSNYPLRGIKNSPWEGGTRGVAAIWSPLIKKSKRVSNQMMFMSDWLPTLLSAAGVNRKQLGNIDGFDLWPALVSDRISPRSEIVINIDDLSNYAAIRQGDFKYIIGRTETGSAWLGASGNSSEGTSPQYDPYKVLYSKTGIAISGVVTAKQAMKLKERKKRDIKTIYATISKTNFQEKILTIKDISEIRKEAQIKCNIKEKSKISCEPIIAPCLFNIKNDPCEMVNLAKKRPVILAVFKKILMKHRLSVIPPSNLDGDPKANPLLWNNTWTNWDEPNPLALTYTNAKEFQQYSDSATIIMSIICCLFVVGVIILFVFKCRKTNSNNEFEEFQISG
;
A
#
# COMPACT_ATOMS: atom_id res chain seq x y z
N MET A 1 -7.27 8.14 14.70
CA MET A 1 -6.67 7.22 13.70
C MET A 1 -5.64 7.92 12.81
N LEU A 2 -6.02 8.98 12.08
CA LEU A 2 -5.14 9.63 11.09
C LEU A 2 -3.79 10.14 11.61
N GLU A 3 -3.64 10.44 12.90
CA GLU A 3 -2.41 10.96 13.53
C GLU A 3 -1.20 10.01 13.45
N ASN A 4 -1.45 8.71 13.24
CA ASN A 4 -0.42 7.69 13.07
C ASN A 4 -0.81 6.71 11.97
N SER A 5 -1.13 7.23 10.78
CA SER A 5 -1.50 6.42 9.62
C SER A 5 -0.61 6.74 8.43
N ILE A 6 -0.43 5.75 7.56
CA ILE A 6 0.16 5.90 6.25
C ILE A 6 -0.92 5.55 5.25
N VAL A 7 -1.25 6.49 4.36
CA VAL A 7 -2.22 6.28 3.28
C VAL A 7 -1.45 6.35 1.97
N VAL A 8 -1.45 5.23 1.24
CA VAL A 8 -0.87 5.14 -0.10
C VAL A 8 -2.02 5.04 -1.09
N PHE A 9 -2.00 5.92 -2.08
CA PHE A 9 -2.85 5.84 -3.27
C PHE A 9 -1.94 5.52 -4.46
N MET A 10 -2.25 4.48 -5.22
CA MET A 10 -1.47 4.13 -6.40
C MET A 10 -2.29 3.34 -7.42
N SER A 11 -1.85 3.37 -8.68
CA SER A 11 -2.31 2.46 -9.74
C SER A 11 -1.46 1.19 -9.78
N ASP A 12 -2.03 0.06 -10.17
CA ASP A 12 -1.32 -1.19 -10.43
C ASP A 12 -0.61 -1.18 -11.80
N ASN A 13 -1.25 -0.59 -12.82
CA ASN A 13 -0.71 -0.43 -14.16
C ASN A 13 -1.23 0.85 -14.85
N GLY A 14 -0.75 1.11 -16.07
CA GLY A 14 -1.29 2.13 -16.97
C GLY A 14 -2.73 1.86 -17.41
N ALA A 15 -3.43 2.87 -17.92
CA ALA A 15 -4.77 2.74 -18.44
C ALA A 15 -4.81 1.89 -19.72
N PRO A 16 -5.80 0.98 -19.89
CA PRO A 16 -6.11 0.37 -21.18
C PRO A 16 -6.96 1.36 -22.01
N THR A 17 -6.33 2.33 -22.65
CA THR A 17 -7.08 3.40 -23.36
C THR A 17 -7.75 2.92 -24.65
N GLU A 18 -7.20 1.90 -25.31
CA GLU A 18 -7.72 1.32 -26.56
C GLU A 18 -7.71 -0.21 -26.49
N GLY A 19 -8.44 -0.86 -27.41
CA GLY A 19 -8.55 -2.31 -27.54
C GLY A 19 -9.77 -2.90 -26.84
N ILE A 20 -9.88 -4.23 -26.82
CA ILE A 20 -11.07 -4.93 -26.29
C ILE A 20 -11.34 -4.70 -24.81
N LEU A 21 -10.30 -4.31 -24.05
CA LEU A 21 -10.38 -3.98 -22.63
C LEU A 21 -10.40 -2.47 -22.37
N SER A 22 -10.74 -1.66 -23.40
CA SER A 22 -10.64 -0.19 -23.32
C SER A 22 -11.51 0.41 -22.23
N ASN A 23 -11.04 1.50 -21.60
CA ASN A 23 -11.82 2.27 -20.64
C ASN A 23 -11.60 3.79 -20.73
N GLN A 24 -12.31 4.51 -19.85
CA GLN A 24 -12.15 5.90 -19.39
C GLN A 24 -10.73 6.50 -19.26
N GLY A 25 -9.71 5.67 -19.14
CA GLY A 25 -8.41 6.07 -18.65
C GLY A 25 -7.49 6.58 -19.76
N SER A 26 -6.64 7.54 -19.39
CA SER A 26 -5.61 8.07 -20.28
C SER A 26 -4.25 8.05 -19.60
N ASN A 27 -3.23 7.70 -20.38
CA ASN A 27 -1.83 7.82 -19.97
C ASN A 27 -1.17 9.07 -20.57
N TYR A 28 -1.92 9.88 -21.33
CA TYR A 28 -1.37 11.06 -21.98
C TYR A 28 -0.71 11.99 -20.94
N PRO A 29 0.52 12.48 -21.20
CA PRO A 29 1.20 12.47 -22.50
C PRO A 29 2.26 11.37 -22.65
N LEU A 30 2.19 10.32 -21.84
CA LEU A 30 3.10 9.18 -21.92
C LEU A 30 2.76 8.28 -23.11
N ARG A 31 3.78 7.59 -23.62
CA ARG A 31 3.62 6.61 -24.69
C ARG A 31 2.99 5.34 -24.12
N GLY A 32 1.98 4.81 -24.79
CA GLY A 32 1.43 3.49 -24.56
C GLY A 32 0.41 3.31 -23.44
N ILE A 33 -0.02 2.05 -23.30
CA ILE A 33 -1.16 1.63 -22.49
C ILE A 33 -0.85 0.38 -21.65
N LYS A 34 -1.83 -0.08 -20.87
CA LYS A 34 -1.78 -1.39 -20.20
C LYS A 34 -1.24 -2.48 -21.13
N ASN A 35 -0.45 -3.41 -20.57
CA ASN A 35 0.24 -4.50 -21.28
C ASN A 35 1.36 -4.05 -22.24
N SER A 36 1.85 -2.82 -22.10
CA SER A 36 3.00 -2.33 -22.87
C SER A 36 4.15 -1.90 -21.96
N PRO A 37 5.42 -2.02 -22.39
CA PRO A 37 6.57 -1.65 -21.56
C PRO A 37 6.85 -0.14 -21.55
N TRP A 38 6.09 0.64 -22.30
CA TRP A 38 6.22 2.09 -22.40
C TRP A 38 5.87 2.77 -21.07
N GLU A 39 6.28 4.02 -20.88
CA GLU A 39 6.00 4.76 -19.64
C GLU A 39 4.49 4.82 -19.36
N GLY A 40 3.65 4.91 -20.38
CA GLY A 40 2.19 4.93 -20.20
C GLY A 40 1.61 3.61 -19.70
N GLY A 41 2.28 2.47 -19.91
CA GLY A 41 1.88 1.18 -19.36
C GLY A 41 2.44 0.90 -17.95
N THR A 42 3.57 1.52 -17.61
CA THR A 42 4.41 1.12 -16.45
C THR A 42 4.59 2.20 -15.40
N ARG A 43 4.42 3.48 -15.76
CA ARG A 43 4.49 4.62 -14.84
C ARG A 43 3.10 4.94 -14.32
N GLY A 44 2.74 4.36 -13.18
CA GLY A 44 1.48 4.61 -12.50
C GLY A 44 1.41 5.96 -11.76
N VAL A 45 0.18 6.41 -11.51
CA VAL A 45 -0.07 7.50 -10.54
C VAL A 45 0.19 6.96 -9.14
N ALA A 46 0.88 7.73 -8.31
CA ALA A 46 1.05 7.43 -6.89
C ALA A 46 1.06 8.70 -6.04
N ALA A 47 0.47 8.63 -4.84
CA ALA A 47 0.54 9.64 -3.81
C ALA A 47 0.60 8.98 -2.43
N ILE A 48 1.38 9.57 -1.52
CA ILE A 48 1.46 9.11 -0.14
C ILE A 48 1.16 10.27 0.79
N TRP A 49 0.33 9.99 1.79
CA TRP A 49 0.05 10.91 2.87
C TRP A 49 0.33 10.24 4.21
N SER A 50 1.05 10.93 5.09
CA SER A 50 1.19 10.54 6.48
C SER A 50 1.64 11.74 7.32
N PRO A 51 1.12 11.91 8.55
CA PRO A 51 1.67 12.86 9.53
C PRO A 51 3.10 12.51 9.98
N LEU A 52 3.63 11.34 9.61
CA LEU A 52 4.99 10.91 9.93
C LEU A 52 6.02 11.42 8.90
N ILE A 53 5.59 11.92 7.74
CA ILE A 53 6.47 12.45 6.71
C ILE A 53 6.89 13.88 7.10
N LYS A 54 8.19 14.06 7.39
CA LYS A 54 8.75 15.32 7.89
C LYS A 54 8.84 16.39 6.80
N LYS A 55 9.17 16.00 5.57
CA LYS A 55 9.22 16.90 4.40
C LYS A 55 7.98 16.74 3.52
N SER A 56 6.79 16.95 4.08
CA SER A 56 5.53 16.83 3.33
C SER A 56 5.36 17.89 2.23
N LYS A 57 4.30 17.77 1.41
CA LYS A 57 3.89 18.75 0.38
C LYS A 57 4.93 18.98 -0.72
N ARG A 58 5.38 17.89 -1.34
CA ARG A 58 6.38 17.93 -2.42
C ARG A 58 6.07 16.89 -3.48
N VAL A 59 6.64 17.08 -4.66
CA VAL A 59 6.78 16.02 -5.65
C VAL A 59 8.13 15.32 -5.42
N SER A 60 8.12 13.98 -5.44
CA SER A 60 9.36 13.20 -5.45
C SER A 60 9.61 12.67 -6.85
N ASN A 61 10.76 13.02 -7.43
CA ASN A 61 11.21 12.51 -8.73
C ASN A 61 12.16 11.31 -8.59
N GLN A 62 12.22 10.71 -7.40
CA GLN A 62 13.11 9.61 -7.11
C GLN A 62 12.54 8.30 -7.65
N MET A 63 13.42 7.37 -8.05
CA MET A 63 13.00 6.08 -8.57
C MET A 63 12.41 5.21 -7.46
N MET A 64 11.22 4.68 -7.72
CA MET A 64 10.49 3.73 -6.88
C MET A 64 9.75 2.75 -7.77
N PHE A 65 9.61 1.51 -7.32
CA PHE A 65 8.92 0.43 -8.03
C PHE A 65 7.96 -0.31 -7.09
N MET A 66 7.03 -1.08 -7.65
CA MET A 66 6.00 -1.77 -6.87
C MET A 66 6.59 -2.69 -5.78
N SER A 67 7.73 -3.34 -6.06
CA SER A 67 8.40 -4.21 -5.09
C SER A 67 8.98 -3.48 -3.86
N ASP A 68 9.15 -2.15 -3.92
CA ASP A 68 9.67 -1.35 -2.80
C ASP A 68 8.68 -1.19 -1.65
N TRP A 69 7.38 -1.34 -1.92
CA TRP A 69 6.36 -1.08 -0.90
C TRP A 69 6.47 -2.02 0.29
N LEU A 70 6.74 -3.31 0.05
CA LEU A 70 6.88 -4.31 1.12
C LEU A 70 7.98 -3.92 2.14
N PRO A 71 9.26 -3.78 1.74
CA PRO A 71 10.30 -3.37 2.70
C PRO A 71 10.09 -1.95 3.23
N THR A 72 9.55 -1.02 2.44
CA THR A 72 9.28 0.36 2.89
C THR A 72 8.24 0.40 4.01
N LEU A 73 7.11 -0.31 3.86
CA LEU A 73 6.04 -0.35 4.86
C LEU A 73 6.47 -1.13 6.11
N LEU A 74 7.26 -2.19 5.97
CA LEU A 74 7.85 -2.88 7.11
C LEU A 74 8.81 -1.98 7.90
N SER A 75 9.64 -1.19 7.20
CA SER A 75 10.49 -0.21 7.89
C SER A 75 9.66 0.85 8.61
N ALA A 76 8.54 1.28 8.03
CA ALA A 76 7.65 2.24 8.66
C ALA A 76 6.94 1.66 9.90
N ALA A 77 6.61 0.37 9.87
CA ALA A 77 6.05 -0.38 10.99
C ALA A 77 7.08 -0.74 12.08
N GLY A 78 8.36 -0.42 11.90
CA GLY A 78 9.43 -0.78 12.84
C GLY A 78 9.82 -2.26 12.81
N VAL A 79 9.44 -2.99 11.76
CA VAL A 79 9.72 -4.42 11.61
C VAL A 79 11.11 -4.64 11.02
N ASN A 80 11.83 -5.64 11.54
CA ASN A 80 13.14 -6.02 11.05
C ASN A 80 13.06 -6.71 9.67
N ARG A 81 13.50 -6.00 8.65
CA ARG A 81 13.49 -6.45 7.24
C ARG A 81 14.42 -7.61 6.94
N LYS A 82 15.36 -7.97 7.84
CA LYS A 82 16.28 -9.12 7.65
C LYS A 82 15.54 -10.44 7.40
N GLN A 83 14.30 -10.54 7.87
CA GLN A 83 13.46 -11.73 7.68
C GLN A 83 12.96 -11.92 6.24
N LEU A 84 13.03 -10.89 5.39
CA LEU A 84 12.56 -10.98 4.00
C LEU A 84 13.49 -11.78 3.08
N GLY A 85 14.71 -12.08 3.53
CA GLY A 85 15.72 -12.72 2.69
C GLY A 85 16.14 -11.83 1.51
N ASN A 86 16.39 -12.46 0.36
CA ASN A 86 16.76 -11.75 -0.86
C ASN A 86 15.50 -11.36 -1.64
N ILE A 87 15.20 -10.06 -1.71
CA ILE A 87 14.06 -9.51 -2.45
C ILE A 87 14.53 -8.36 -3.35
N ASP A 88 13.79 -8.09 -4.42
CA ASP A 88 14.10 -7.00 -5.36
C ASP A 88 13.70 -5.61 -4.87
N GLY A 89 12.96 -5.54 -3.77
CA GLY A 89 12.47 -4.30 -3.16
C GLY A 89 13.51 -3.63 -2.27
N PHE A 90 13.57 -2.30 -2.30
CA PHE A 90 14.37 -1.50 -1.39
C PHE A 90 13.49 -0.75 -0.38
N ASP A 91 14.05 -0.46 0.79
CA ASP A 91 13.39 0.43 1.76
C ASP A 91 13.60 1.89 1.38
N LEU A 92 12.51 2.54 0.98
CA LEU A 92 12.47 3.94 0.61
C LEU A 92 11.87 4.80 1.74
N TRP A 93 11.56 4.26 2.92
CA TRP A 93 10.96 5.03 4.00
C TRP A 93 11.80 6.25 4.40
N PRO A 94 13.15 6.16 4.53
CA PRO A 94 13.97 7.34 4.79
C PRO A 94 13.90 8.40 3.67
N ALA A 95 13.79 7.97 2.41
CA ALA A 95 13.63 8.85 1.26
C ALA A 95 12.27 9.56 1.28
N LEU A 96 11.19 8.84 1.57
CA LEU A 96 9.83 9.37 1.66
C LEU A 96 9.67 10.35 2.83
N VAL A 97 10.21 10.04 4.01
CA VAL A 97 10.06 10.86 5.22
C VAL A 97 10.90 12.14 5.17
N SER A 98 12.17 12.02 4.77
CA SER A 98 13.17 13.09 4.95
C SER A 98 13.76 13.61 3.64
N ASP A 99 13.24 13.16 2.49
CA ASP A 99 13.74 13.50 1.16
C ASP A 99 15.23 13.18 1.01
N ARG A 100 15.62 12.00 1.53
CA ARG A 100 16.93 11.41 1.27
C ARG A 100 16.95 10.76 -0.11
N ILE A 101 18.14 10.53 -0.66
CA ILE A 101 18.33 9.84 -1.93
C ILE A 101 17.83 8.39 -1.83
N SER A 102 17.07 7.95 -2.82
CA SER A 102 16.53 6.61 -2.97
C SER A 102 17.69 5.66 -3.24
N PRO A 103 17.73 4.50 -2.57
CA PRO A 103 18.72 3.47 -2.88
C PRO A 103 18.46 2.82 -4.25
N ARG A 104 17.25 2.98 -4.82
CA ARG A 104 16.91 2.36 -6.10
C ARG A 104 17.52 3.15 -7.26
N SER A 105 18.33 2.46 -8.06
CA SER A 105 18.91 2.97 -9.31
C SER A 105 18.49 2.18 -10.54
N GLU A 106 17.75 1.09 -10.39
CA GLU A 106 17.37 0.19 -11.46
C GLU A 106 15.95 -0.36 -11.26
N ILE A 107 15.25 -0.59 -12.36
CA ILE A 107 13.96 -1.27 -12.43
C ILE A 107 14.01 -2.24 -13.60
N VAL A 108 13.82 -3.53 -13.32
CA VAL A 108 13.45 -4.51 -14.35
C VAL A 108 11.93 -4.43 -14.49
N ILE A 109 11.46 -3.97 -15.64
CA ILE A 109 10.01 -3.85 -15.91
C ILE A 109 9.46 -5.23 -16.21
N ASN A 110 10.08 -5.93 -17.16
CA ASN A 110 9.84 -7.35 -17.38
C ASN A 110 10.97 -7.96 -18.23
N ILE A 111 11.16 -9.27 -18.09
CA ILE A 111 11.91 -10.12 -19.03
C ILE A 111 10.99 -11.29 -19.33
N ASP A 112 10.49 -11.34 -20.55
CA ASP A 112 9.59 -12.39 -21.01
C ASP A 112 10.20 -13.03 -22.25
N ASP A 113 10.88 -14.16 -22.04
CA ASP A 113 11.51 -14.89 -23.13
C ASP A 113 10.47 -15.70 -23.96
N LEU A 114 9.23 -15.89 -23.47
CA LEU A 114 8.15 -16.53 -24.23
C LEU A 114 7.59 -15.56 -25.28
N SER A 115 7.26 -14.33 -24.86
CA SER A 115 6.84 -13.26 -25.78
C SER A 115 8.03 -12.53 -26.43
N ASN A 116 9.27 -12.97 -26.13
CA ASN A 116 10.52 -12.40 -26.64
C ASN A 116 10.57 -10.88 -26.49
N TYR A 117 10.38 -10.37 -25.27
CA TYR A 117 10.57 -8.96 -24.96
C TYR A 117 11.23 -8.73 -23.60
N ALA A 118 11.95 -7.62 -23.49
CA ALA A 118 12.49 -7.17 -22.22
C ALA A 118 12.51 -5.65 -22.13
N ALA A 119 12.29 -5.14 -20.93
CA ALA A 119 12.38 -3.72 -20.62
C ALA A 119 13.05 -3.49 -19.27
N ILE A 120 14.06 -2.63 -19.25
CA ILE A 120 14.83 -2.30 -18.04
C ILE A 120 15.09 -0.80 -18.03
N ARG A 121 14.99 -0.19 -16.85
CA ARG A 121 15.44 1.18 -16.59
C ARG A 121 16.61 1.17 -15.62
N GLN A 122 17.67 1.91 -15.94
CA GLN A 122 18.77 2.18 -15.02
C GLN A 122 19.09 3.68 -15.03
N GLY A 123 18.98 4.30 -13.86
CA GLY A 123 19.06 5.74 -13.67
C GLY A 123 18.07 6.49 -14.58
N ASP A 124 18.62 7.39 -15.39
CA ASP A 124 17.84 8.22 -16.31
C ASP A 124 17.48 7.50 -17.60
N PHE A 125 18.05 6.32 -17.89
CA PHE A 125 17.88 5.64 -19.17
C PHE A 125 16.98 4.41 -19.08
N LYS A 126 16.20 4.18 -20.13
CA LYS A 126 15.34 3.01 -20.28
C LYS A 126 15.61 2.32 -21.61
N TYR A 127 15.73 1.01 -21.54
CA TYR A 127 16.02 0.11 -22.65
C TYR A 127 14.83 -0.82 -22.88
N ILE A 128 14.44 -1.01 -24.14
CA ILE A 128 13.35 -1.90 -24.55
C ILE A 128 13.80 -2.67 -25.80
N ILE A 129 13.54 -3.98 -25.84
CA ILE A 129 13.79 -4.81 -27.03
C ILE A 129 12.70 -5.88 -27.14
N GLY A 130 12.42 -6.31 -28.37
CA GLY A 130 11.54 -7.44 -28.64
C GLY A 130 10.11 -7.06 -28.99
N ARG A 131 9.20 -8.04 -28.91
CA ARG A 131 7.80 -7.88 -29.35
C ARG A 131 6.99 -7.17 -28.28
N THR A 132 6.55 -5.95 -28.56
CA THR A 132 5.58 -5.24 -27.73
C THR A 132 4.18 -5.47 -28.31
N GLU A 133 3.31 -6.15 -27.58
CA GLU A 133 2.01 -6.62 -28.09
C GLU A 133 1.01 -5.49 -28.34
N THR A 134 1.07 -4.39 -27.58
CA THR A 134 0.10 -3.28 -27.67
C THR A 134 0.74 -1.91 -27.42
N GLY A 135 0.00 -0.86 -27.79
CA GLY A 135 0.17 0.46 -27.18
C GLY A 135 1.45 1.20 -27.52
N SER A 136 1.89 1.28 -28.77
CA SER A 136 3.08 2.07 -29.11
C SER A 136 2.82 3.56 -29.36
N ALA A 137 1.56 4.00 -29.26
CA ALA A 137 1.12 5.36 -29.61
C ALA A 137 0.96 6.28 -28.38
N TRP A 138 0.84 7.58 -28.64
CA TRP A 138 0.45 8.59 -27.65
C TRP A 138 -1.04 8.89 -27.84
N LEU A 139 -1.86 8.20 -27.06
CA LEU A 139 -3.32 8.34 -27.13
C LEU A 139 -3.73 9.53 -26.26
N GLY A 140 -4.55 10.44 -26.79
CA GLY A 140 -4.86 11.74 -26.18
C GLY A 140 -5.45 11.70 -24.76
N ALA A 141 -5.78 12.87 -24.20
CA ALA A 141 -6.18 13.01 -22.79
C ALA A 141 -7.43 12.20 -22.37
N SER A 142 -8.29 11.80 -23.31
CA SER A 142 -9.44 10.91 -23.07
C SER A 142 -9.36 9.59 -23.84
N GLY A 143 -8.29 9.36 -24.61
CA GLY A 143 -8.24 8.28 -25.59
C GLY A 143 -8.97 8.56 -26.91
N ASN A 144 -9.75 9.64 -27.01
CA ASN A 144 -10.43 10.03 -28.26
C ASN A 144 -9.66 11.13 -29.00
N SER A 145 -9.44 11.00 -30.31
CA SER A 145 -8.65 11.95 -31.10
C SER A 145 -9.36 13.31 -31.34
N SER A 146 -10.65 13.40 -31.06
CA SER A 146 -11.53 14.52 -31.39
C SER A 146 -11.89 15.44 -30.22
N GLU A 147 -11.45 15.17 -28.99
CA GLU A 147 -12.07 15.79 -27.81
C GLU A 147 -11.11 16.65 -26.98
N GLY A 148 -11.32 17.97 -27.09
CA GLY A 148 -11.56 18.86 -25.95
C GLY A 148 -10.39 19.25 -25.03
N THR A 149 -10.52 20.43 -24.44
CA THR A 149 -9.66 20.89 -23.34
C THR A 149 -10.04 20.20 -22.04
N SER A 150 -9.06 19.68 -21.29
CA SER A 150 -9.30 19.18 -19.94
C SER A 150 -9.98 20.26 -19.09
N PRO A 151 -10.94 19.91 -18.22
CA PRO A 151 -11.60 20.88 -17.37
C PRO A 151 -10.57 21.64 -16.54
N GLN A 152 -10.82 22.93 -16.33
CA GLN A 152 -9.94 23.75 -15.52
C GLN A 152 -9.86 23.16 -14.11
N TYR A 153 -8.63 22.97 -13.62
CA TYR A 153 -8.41 22.47 -12.28
C TYR A 153 -8.83 23.51 -11.24
N ASP A 154 -9.70 23.11 -10.33
CA ASP A 154 -10.19 23.96 -9.24
C ASP A 154 -9.54 23.55 -7.91
N PRO A 155 -8.56 24.32 -7.41
CA PRO A 155 -7.87 24.02 -6.16
C PRO A 155 -8.77 24.23 -4.92
N TYR A 156 -9.86 25.01 -5.02
CA TYR A 156 -10.80 25.19 -3.92
C TYR A 156 -11.58 23.90 -3.63
N LYS A 157 -11.99 23.17 -4.68
CA LYS A 157 -12.64 21.86 -4.51
C LYS A 157 -11.77 20.87 -3.75
N VAL A 158 -10.45 20.93 -3.91
CA VAL A 158 -9.52 20.07 -3.16
C VAL A 158 -9.43 20.51 -1.70
N LEU A 159 -9.26 21.80 -1.44
CA LEU A 159 -9.18 22.36 -0.10
C LEU A 159 -10.44 22.11 0.74
N TYR A 160 -11.60 22.34 0.15
CA TYR A 160 -12.90 22.18 0.82
C TYR A 160 -13.49 20.78 0.68
N SER A 161 -12.76 19.84 0.06
CA SER A 161 -13.15 18.43 0.07
C SER A 161 -13.17 17.86 1.49
N LYS A 162 -13.92 16.78 1.70
CA LYS A 162 -13.90 16.02 2.97
C LYS A 162 -12.47 15.65 3.38
N THR A 163 -11.63 15.26 2.41
CA THR A 163 -10.22 14.94 2.63
C THR A 163 -9.40 16.17 3.02
N GLY A 164 -9.58 17.30 2.33
CA GLY A 164 -8.89 18.56 2.63
C GLY A 164 -9.19 19.08 4.03
N ILE A 165 -10.47 19.02 4.44
CA ILE A 165 -10.91 19.39 5.79
C ILE A 165 -10.31 18.43 6.83
N ALA A 166 -10.34 17.12 6.60
CA ALA A 166 -9.79 16.14 7.53
C ALA A 166 -8.28 16.32 7.75
N ILE A 167 -7.51 16.49 6.67
CA ILE A 167 -6.06 16.74 6.75
C ILE A 167 -5.77 18.05 7.49
N SER A 168 -6.51 19.11 7.19
CA SER A 168 -6.35 20.40 7.88
C SER A 168 -6.66 20.29 9.37
N GLY A 169 -7.68 19.51 9.75
CA GLY A 169 -7.99 19.20 11.14
C GLY A 169 -6.82 18.53 11.88
N VAL A 170 -6.16 17.54 11.26
CA VAL A 170 -4.97 16.87 11.84
C VAL A 170 -3.83 17.87 12.05
N VAL A 171 -3.58 18.75 11.07
CA VAL A 171 -2.53 19.79 11.19
C VAL A 171 -2.86 20.76 12.32
N THR A 172 -4.10 21.25 12.40
CA THR A 172 -4.55 22.16 13.46
C THR A 172 -4.44 21.53 14.84
N ALA A 173 -4.84 20.26 14.99
CA ALA A 173 -4.73 19.53 16.25
C ALA A 173 -3.27 19.44 16.72
N LYS A 174 -2.34 19.09 15.81
CA LYS A 174 -0.90 19.06 16.12
C LYS A 174 -0.34 20.44 16.51
N GLN A 175 -0.73 21.49 15.81
CA GLN A 175 -0.33 22.86 16.15
C GLN A 175 -0.84 23.27 17.55
N ALA A 176 -2.08 22.92 17.90
CA ALA A 176 -2.66 23.18 19.22
C ALA A 176 -1.94 22.40 20.34
N MET A 177 -1.61 21.13 20.10
CA MET A 177 -0.81 20.32 21.04
C MET A 177 0.57 20.96 21.27
N LYS A 178 1.25 21.40 20.21
CA LYS A 178 2.55 22.09 20.30
C LYS A 178 2.48 23.40 21.10
N LEU A 179 1.40 24.16 20.96
CA LEU A 179 1.16 25.36 21.78
C LEU A 179 0.96 25.00 23.25
N LYS A 180 0.15 23.98 23.56
CA LYS A 180 -0.10 23.53 24.94
C LYS A 180 1.18 23.08 25.63
N GLU A 181 2.05 22.33 24.93
CA GLU A 181 3.36 21.92 25.45
C GLU A 181 4.31 23.07 25.72
N ARG A 182 4.28 24.12 24.89
CA ARG A 182 5.07 25.34 25.11
C ARG A 182 4.56 26.15 26.30
N LYS A 183 3.23 26.28 26.42
CA LYS A 183 2.59 26.98 27.56
C LYS A 183 2.90 26.31 28.89
N LYS A 184 3.04 24.97 28.92
CA LYS A 184 3.50 24.24 30.11
C LYS A 184 4.96 24.52 30.47
N ARG A 185 5.81 24.91 29.50
CA ARG A 185 7.23 25.17 29.70
C ARG A 185 7.55 26.63 30.06
N ASP A 186 6.80 27.59 29.54
CA ASP A 186 7.04 29.02 29.77
C ASP A 186 5.77 29.75 30.25
N ILE A 187 5.62 29.88 31.58
CA ILE A 187 4.54 30.70 32.19
C ILE A 187 4.84 32.21 32.07
N LYS A 188 6.10 32.62 31.88
CA LYS A 188 6.53 34.03 32.00
C LYS A 188 6.55 34.84 30.70
N THR A 189 6.31 34.24 29.53
CA THR A 189 6.52 34.90 28.22
C THR A 189 5.28 34.82 27.31
N ILE A 190 4.09 34.85 27.87
CA ILE A 190 2.84 34.50 27.16
C ILE A 190 2.41 35.56 26.14
N TYR A 191 2.64 36.86 26.39
CA TYR A 191 2.12 37.93 25.54
C TYR A 191 3.01 38.31 24.35
N ALA A 192 4.31 37.96 24.37
CA ALA A 192 5.22 38.25 23.25
C ALA A 192 5.28 37.14 22.19
N THR A 193 4.91 35.90 22.54
CA THR A 193 5.09 34.72 21.68
C THR A 193 3.96 34.50 20.68
N ILE A 194 2.72 34.86 21.00
CA ILE A 194 1.53 34.58 20.14
C ILE A 194 1.63 35.28 18.77
N SER A 195 2.29 36.43 18.69
CA SER A 195 2.47 37.20 17.45
C SER A 195 3.59 36.65 16.52
N LYS A 196 4.46 35.73 17.00
CA LYS A 196 5.66 35.27 16.27
C LYS A 196 5.75 33.74 16.05
N THR A 197 4.67 32.98 16.20
CA THR A 197 4.76 31.52 16.08
C THR A 197 4.85 31.03 14.63
N ASN A 198 6.04 30.59 14.21
CA ASN A 198 6.24 29.83 12.98
C ASN A 198 6.08 28.31 13.27
N PHE A 199 4.99 27.71 12.79
CA PHE A 199 4.78 26.26 12.87
C PHE A 199 5.57 25.52 11.79
N GLN A 200 6.03 24.31 12.13
CA GLN A 200 6.73 23.44 11.20
C GLN A 200 5.78 22.84 10.16
N GLU A 201 4.60 22.42 10.60
CA GLU A 201 3.52 21.93 9.74
C GLU A 201 2.58 23.11 9.47
N LYS A 202 2.36 23.44 8.20
CA LYS A 202 1.44 24.50 7.78
C LYS A 202 0.23 23.88 7.09
N ILE A 203 -0.93 24.51 7.20
CA ILE A 203 -2.11 24.15 6.39
C ILE A 203 -1.77 24.38 4.91
N LEU A 204 -2.34 23.57 4.01
CA LEU A 204 -2.15 23.76 2.56
C LEU A 204 -2.83 25.04 2.10
N THR A 205 -2.17 25.78 1.21
CA THR A 205 -2.78 26.94 0.53
C THR A 205 -3.15 26.60 -0.92
N ILE A 206 -3.98 27.43 -1.54
CA ILE A 206 -4.28 27.33 -2.98
C ILE A 206 -2.99 27.41 -3.82
N LYS A 207 -2.04 28.25 -3.39
CA LYS A 207 -0.73 28.40 -4.02
C LYS A 207 0.08 27.11 -3.89
N ASP A 208 0.16 26.51 -2.70
CA ASP A 208 0.85 25.23 -2.48
C ASP A 208 0.31 24.15 -3.43
N ILE A 209 -1.02 24.03 -3.54
CA ILE A 209 -1.67 23.03 -4.39
C ILE A 209 -1.32 23.27 -5.87
N SER A 210 -1.34 24.53 -6.30
CA SER A 210 -1.06 24.91 -7.69
C SER A 210 0.40 24.67 -8.06
N GLU A 211 1.33 24.96 -7.14
CA GLU A 211 2.77 24.71 -7.32
C GLU A 211 3.08 23.21 -7.40
N ILE A 212 2.58 22.42 -6.46
CA ILE A 212 2.78 20.96 -6.45
C ILE A 212 2.18 20.32 -7.70
N ARG A 213 0.98 20.76 -8.12
CA ARG A 213 0.37 20.27 -9.36
C ARG A 213 1.21 20.60 -10.58
N LYS A 214 1.74 21.81 -10.67
CA LYS A 214 2.62 22.24 -11.77
C LYS A 214 3.91 21.43 -11.80
N GLU A 215 4.48 21.13 -10.63
CA GLU A 215 5.69 20.31 -10.49
C GLU A 215 5.43 18.84 -10.86
N ALA A 216 4.27 18.29 -10.51
CA ALA A 216 3.90 16.91 -10.81
C ALA A 216 3.53 16.67 -12.28
N GLN A 217 3.23 17.73 -13.03
CA GLN A 217 2.81 17.64 -14.42
C GLN A 217 3.96 17.19 -15.32
N ILE A 218 3.75 16.08 -16.02
CA ILE A 218 4.67 15.59 -17.05
C ILE A 218 4.50 16.44 -18.32
N LYS A 219 5.61 16.88 -18.90
CA LYS A 219 5.64 17.67 -20.13
C LYS A 219 6.56 17.01 -21.16
N CYS A 220 6.03 16.76 -22.35
CA CYS A 220 6.81 16.28 -23.49
C CYS A 220 7.20 17.48 -24.37
N ASN A 221 8.44 17.96 -24.22
CA ASN A 221 8.88 19.18 -24.91
C ASN A 221 9.63 18.90 -26.23
N ILE A 222 9.46 17.70 -26.80
CA ILE A 222 10.13 17.30 -28.04
C ILE A 222 9.34 17.78 -29.25
N LYS A 223 10.00 18.52 -30.14
CA LYS A 223 9.41 18.96 -31.43
C LYS A 223 9.26 17.77 -32.37
N GLU A 224 8.22 17.79 -33.21
CA GLU A 224 7.94 16.71 -34.19
C GLU A 224 9.15 16.35 -35.04
N LYS A 225 9.85 17.37 -35.56
CA LYS A 225 11.05 17.20 -36.41
C LYS A 225 12.23 16.51 -35.71
N SER A 226 12.22 16.44 -34.38
CA SER A 226 13.30 15.87 -33.57
C SER A 226 12.97 14.44 -33.09
N LYS A 227 11.75 13.96 -33.34
CA LYS A 227 11.35 12.59 -32.99
C LYS A 227 12.19 11.58 -33.77
N ILE A 228 12.57 10.51 -33.08
CA ILE A 228 13.26 9.38 -33.69
C ILE A 228 12.49 8.14 -33.27
N SER A 229 11.82 7.52 -34.24
CA SER A 229 10.97 6.35 -33.99
C SER A 229 11.77 5.20 -33.37
N CYS A 230 11.05 4.35 -32.62
CA CYS A 230 11.56 3.06 -32.19
C CYS A 230 10.54 1.95 -32.44
N GLU A 231 11.04 0.88 -33.05
CA GLU A 231 10.37 -0.39 -33.26
C GLU A 231 11.21 -1.50 -32.59
N PRO A 232 10.90 -1.85 -31.33
CA PRO A 232 11.74 -2.75 -30.52
C PRO A 232 11.88 -4.16 -31.11
N ILE A 233 10.97 -4.57 -32.00
CA ILE A 233 11.03 -5.83 -32.74
C ILE A 233 12.14 -5.84 -33.80
N ILE A 234 12.47 -4.69 -34.37
CA ILE A 234 13.52 -4.54 -35.40
C ILE A 234 14.86 -4.23 -34.75
N ALA A 235 14.88 -3.29 -33.81
CA ALA A 235 16.10 -2.82 -33.16
C ALA A 235 15.78 -2.29 -31.75
N PRO A 236 16.73 -2.39 -30.79
CA PRO A 236 16.49 -1.94 -29.43
C PRO A 236 16.18 -0.44 -29.36
N CYS A 237 15.32 -0.10 -28.41
CA CYS A 237 15.05 1.28 -28.01
C CYS A 237 15.91 1.67 -26.83
N LEU A 238 16.34 2.93 -26.82
CA LEU A 238 16.99 3.55 -25.67
C LEU A 238 16.46 4.98 -25.50
N PHE A 239 15.89 5.30 -24.36
CA PHE A 239 15.35 6.63 -24.06
C PHE A 239 16.00 7.19 -22.80
N ASN A 240 16.14 8.52 -22.71
CA ASN A 240 16.48 9.21 -21.47
C ASN A 240 15.19 9.71 -20.84
N ILE A 241 14.62 8.99 -19.89
CA ILE A 241 13.31 9.25 -19.27
C ILE A 241 13.29 10.56 -18.48
N LYS A 242 14.44 11.03 -17.99
CA LYS A 242 14.53 12.32 -17.29
C LYS A 242 14.25 13.49 -18.23
N ASN A 243 14.82 13.46 -19.43
CA ASN A 243 14.71 14.55 -20.41
C ASN A 243 13.61 14.32 -21.46
N ASP A 244 13.28 13.05 -21.72
CA ASP A 244 12.26 12.57 -22.66
C ASP A 244 11.37 11.54 -21.94
N PRO A 245 10.53 11.99 -20.99
CA PRO A 245 9.63 11.10 -20.24
C PRO A 245 8.56 10.43 -21.10
N CYS A 246 8.44 10.87 -22.36
CA CYS A 246 7.40 10.43 -23.27
C CYS A 246 7.95 9.51 -24.36
N GLU A 247 9.24 9.15 -24.31
CA GLU A 247 9.86 8.14 -25.18
C GLU A 247 9.75 8.48 -26.68
N MET A 248 9.96 9.75 -27.01
CA MET A 248 9.81 10.30 -28.37
C MET A 248 11.10 10.25 -29.21
N VAL A 249 12.27 10.12 -28.59
CA VAL A 249 13.58 10.14 -29.27
C VAL A 249 14.40 8.91 -28.93
N ASN A 250 14.43 7.93 -29.86
CA ASN A 250 15.32 6.78 -29.72
C ASN A 250 16.80 7.17 -29.84
N LEU A 251 17.57 6.87 -28.79
CA LEU A 251 19.00 7.16 -28.67
C LEU A 251 19.89 5.95 -28.96
N ALA A 252 19.34 4.77 -29.26
CA ALA A 252 20.11 3.53 -29.36
C ALA A 252 21.29 3.62 -30.34
N LYS A 253 21.07 4.21 -31.54
CA LYS A 253 22.13 4.43 -32.54
C LYS A 253 23.14 5.50 -32.13
N LYS A 254 22.70 6.54 -31.40
CA LYS A 254 23.52 7.69 -30.98
C LYS A 254 24.35 7.41 -29.72
N ARG A 255 24.00 6.35 -28.96
CA ARG A 255 24.59 6.02 -27.66
C ARG A 255 24.94 4.52 -27.57
N PRO A 256 25.80 3.99 -28.45
CA PRO A 256 26.11 2.56 -28.50
C PRO A 256 26.75 2.02 -27.22
N VAL A 257 27.54 2.85 -26.51
CA VAL A 257 28.15 2.46 -25.22
C VAL A 257 27.09 2.23 -24.15
N ILE A 258 26.13 3.14 -24.01
CA ILE A 258 25.02 2.98 -23.05
C ILE A 258 24.19 1.75 -23.42
N LEU A 259 23.91 1.57 -24.71
CA LEU A 259 23.19 0.40 -25.21
C LEU A 259 23.89 -0.91 -24.83
N ALA A 260 25.23 -0.99 -24.97
CA ALA A 260 26.01 -2.15 -24.58
C ALA A 260 25.97 -2.42 -23.07
N VAL A 261 25.96 -1.37 -22.24
CA VAL A 261 25.78 -1.50 -20.78
C VAL A 261 24.42 -2.11 -20.45
N PHE A 262 23.33 -1.64 -21.08
CA PHE A 262 21.99 -2.23 -20.88
C PHE A 262 21.91 -3.68 -21.33
N LYS A 263 22.55 -4.04 -22.46
CA LYS A 263 22.63 -5.45 -22.88
C LYS A 263 23.32 -6.31 -21.82
N LYS A 264 24.43 -5.82 -21.24
CA LYS A 264 25.14 -6.52 -20.15
C LYS A 264 24.27 -6.67 -18.90
N ILE A 265 23.53 -5.62 -18.51
CA ILE A 265 22.61 -5.66 -17.37
C ILE A 265 21.49 -6.68 -17.61
N LEU A 266 20.88 -6.65 -18.79
CA LEU A 266 19.83 -7.60 -19.16
C LEU A 266 20.35 -9.04 -19.12
N MET A 267 21.55 -9.30 -19.66
CA MET A 267 22.17 -10.62 -19.58
C MET A 267 22.41 -11.06 -18.13
N LYS A 268 22.89 -10.15 -17.27
CA LYS A 268 23.09 -10.45 -15.84
C LYS A 268 21.78 -10.91 -15.17
N HIS A 269 20.67 -10.22 -15.43
CA HIS A 269 19.37 -10.59 -14.87
C HIS A 269 18.85 -11.91 -15.41
N ARG A 270 19.02 -12.17 -16.71
CA ARG A 270 18.65 -13.47 -17.31
C ARG A 270 19.33 -14.67 -16.64
N LEU A 271 20.51 -14.50 -16.05
CA LEU A 271 21.20 -15.58 -15.32
C LEU A 271 20.50 -15.96 -14.01
N SER A 272 19.68 -15.09 -13.44
CA SER A 272 18.93 -15.35 -12.19
C SER A 272 17.43 -15.57 -12.41
N VAL A 273 16.94 -15.48 -13.64
CA VAL A 273 15.53 -15.73 -13.96
C VAL A 273 15.23 -17.22 -13.80
N ILE A 274 14.12 -17.52 -13.12
CA ILE A 274 13.55 -18.87 -13.07
C ILE A 274 12.56 -19.05 -14.24
N PRO A 275 12.41 -20.28 -14.78
CA PRO A 275 11.45 -20.53 -15.85
C PRO A 275 10.03 -20.09 -15.47
N PRO A 276 9.25 -19.53 -16.40
CA PRO A 276 7.84 -19.21 -16.16
C PRO A 276 7.06 -20.45 -15.73
N SER A 277 6.20 -20.31 -14.72
CA SER A 277 5.38 -21.40 -14.18
C SER A 277 3.94 -21.35 -14.72
N ASN A 278 3.76 -20.92 -15.97
CA ASN A 278 2.46 -20.84 -16.62
C ASN A 278 1.92 -22.26 -16.79
N LEU A 279 0.69 -22.49 -16.35
CA LEU A 279 -0.03 -23.75 -16.48
C LEU A 279 -1.25 -23.56 -17.37
N ASP A 280 -1.65 -24.62 -18.07
CA ASP A 280 -2.93 -24.65 -18.75
C ASP A 280 -4.08 -24.52 -17.75
N GLY A 281 -5.25 -24.07 -18.24
CA GLY A 281 -6.44 -24.00 -17.40
C GLY A 281 -6.83 -25.40 -16.90
N ASP A 282 -7.03 -25.54 -15.58
CA ASP A 282 -7.49 -26.79 -14.99
C ASP A 282 -8.98 -27.00 -15.31
N PRO A 283 -9.38 -28.09 -16.00
CA PRO A 283 -10.79 -28.37 -16.28
C PRO A 283 -11.66 -28.47 -15.02
N LYS A 284 -11.08 -28.82 -13.86
CA LYS A 284 -11.79 -28.83 -12.58
C LYS A 284 -12.22 -27.44 -12.15
N ALA A 285 -11.59 -26.37 -12.65
CA ALA A 285 -12.00 -24.99 -12.40
C ALA A 285 -13.35 -24.64 -13.01
N ASN A 286 -13.91 -25.50 -13.87
CA ASN A 286 -15.16 -25.22 -14.58
C ASN A 286 -16.29 -24.89 -13.58
N PRO A 287 -16.85 -23.67 -13.62
CA PRO A 287 -17.87 -23.24 -12.65
C PRO A 287 -19.14 -24.09 -12.71
N LEU A 288 -19.41 -24.82 -13.81
CA LEU A 288 -20.49 -25.80 -13.88
C LEU A 288 -20.36 -26.91 -12.82
N LEU A 289 -19.13 -27.22 -12.40
CA LEU A 289 -18.84 -28.18 -11.33
C LEU A 289 -19.02 -27.60 -9.92
N TRP A 290 -19.20 -26.27 -9.81
CA TRP A 290 -19.19 -25.50 -8.56
C TRP A 290 -20.42 -24.61 -8.42
N ASN A 291 -21.61 -25.15 -8.71
CA ASN A 291 -22.87 -24.43 -8.64
C ASN A 291 -22.84 -23.10 -9.42
N ASN A 292 -22.27 -23.13 -10.62
CA ASN A 292 -22.10 -21.97 -11.52
C ASN A 292 -21.30 -20.81 -10.92
N THR A 293 -20.41 -21.08 -9.96
CA THR A 293 -19.62 -20.06 -9.25
C THR A 293 -18.13 -20.37 -9.37
N TRP A 294 -17.30 -19.35 -9.63
CA TRP A 294 -15.85 -19.50 -9.53
C TRP A 294 -15.45 -19.66 -8.06
N THR A 295 -14.80 -20.78 -7.72
CA THR A 295 -14.37 -21.10 -6.35
C THR A 295 -12.96 -21.66 -6.35
N ASN A 296 -12.37 -21.82 -5.17
CA ASN A 296 -11.09 -22.53 -5.04
C ASN A 296 -11.36 -24.05 -5.14
N TRP A 297 -11.26 -24.60 -6.35
CA TRP A 297 -11.69 -25.97 -6.66
C TRP A 297 -10.75 -27.06 -6.14
N ASP A 298 -9.54 -26.68 -5.71
CA ASP A 298 -8.54 -27.58 -5.13
C ASP A 298 -8.57 -27.57 -3.58
N GLU A 299 -9.42 -26.73 -2.99
CA GLU A 299 -9.69 -26.77 -1.54
C GLU A 299 -10.79 -27.79 -1.21
N PRO A 300 -10.75 -28.41 0.00
CA PRO A 300 -11.79 -29.32 0.44
C PRO A 300 -13.16 -28.63 0.35
N ASN A 301 -14.06 -29.22 -0.45
CA ASN A 301 -15.39 -28.74 -0.83
C ASN A 301 -15.80 -27.41 -0.15
N PRO A 302 -15.72 -26.25 -0.84
CA PRO A 302 -16.09 -24.97 -0.27
C PRO A 302 -17.57 -24.90 0.16
N LEU A 303 -18.43 -25.81 -0.33
CA LEU A 303 -19.82 -25.99 0.11
C LEU A 303 -19.94 -26.87 1.38
N ALA A 304 -18.89 -27.58 1.80
CA ALA A 304 -18.86 -28.30 3.07
C ALA A 304 -18.57 -27.35 4.26
N LEU A 305 -17.94 -26.20 4.02
CA LEU A 305 -17.72 -25.17 5.05
C LEU A 305 -19.03 -24.49 5.52
N THR A 306 -20.07 -24.47 4.68
CA THR A 306 -21.40 -23.97 5.06
C THR A 306 -22.24 -25.01 5.81
N TYR A 307 -21.93 -26.31 5.69
CA TYR A 307 -22.65 -27.37 6.41
C TYR A 307 -22.01 -27.78 7.74
N THR A 308 -20.72 -27.49 7.95
CA THR A 308 -20.00 -27.87 9.19
C THR A 308 -20.22 -26.89 10.34
N ASN A 309 -20.67 -25.66 10.10
CA ASN A 309 -20.94 -24.68 11.16
C ASN A 309 -22.41 -24.62 11.63
N ALA A 310 -23.30 -25.45 11.08
CA ALA A 310 -24.72 -25.47 11.49
C ALA A 310 -25.10 -26.70 12.35
N LYS A 311 -24.20 -27.67 12.56
CA LYS A 311 -24.49 -28.89 13.32
C LYS A 311 -23.48 -29.25 14.43
N GLU A 312 -22.55 -28.36 14.75
CA GLU A 312 -21.75 -28.48 15.98
C GLU A 312 -21.99 -27.28 16.90
N PHE A 313 -23.23 -27.14 17.39
CA PHE A 313 -23.34 -26.78 18.80
C PHE A 313 -22.87 -28.00 19.56
N GLN A 314 -21.60 -27.96 19.93
CA GLN A 314 -20.94 -28.97 20.74
C GLN A 314 -21.81 -29.23 21.97
N GLN A 315 -22.43 -30.40 22.00
CA GLN A 315 -23.04 -30.97 23.19
C GLN A 315 -21.90 -31.07 24.21
N TYR A 316 -21.76 -30.06 25.05
CA TYR A 316 -20.94 -30.16 26.26
C TYR A 316 -21.42 -31.43 26.94
N SER A 317 -20.51 -32.40 27.10
CA SER A 317 -20.84 -33.72 27.61
C SER A 317 -21.74 -33.58 28.82
N ASP A 318 -22.93 -34.19 28.79
CA ASP A 318 -23.85 -34.23 29.93
C ASP A 318 -23.13 -34.69 31.21
N SER A 319 -22.02 -35.44 31.07
CA SER A 319 -21.09 -35.81 32.13
C SER A 319 -20.50 -34.63 32.91
N ALA A 320 -20.07 -33.55 32.24
CA ALA A 320 -19.39 -32.43 32.90
C ALA A 320 -20.36 -31.51 33.65
N THR A 321 -21.57 -31.31 33.11
CA THR A 321 -22.65 -30.58 33.78
C THR A 321 -23.21 -31.38 34.96
N ILE A 322 -23.35 -32.71 34.82
CA ILE A 322 -23.71 -33.59 35.94
C ILE A 322 -22.63 -33.56 37.03
N ILE A 323 -21.34 -33.67 36.69
CA ILE A 323 -20.24 -33.62 37.65
C ILE A 323 -20.22 -32.28 38.38
N MET A 324 -20.33 -31.15 37.66
CA MET A 324 -20.37 -29.82 38.28
C MET A 324 -21.60 -29.62 39.16
N SER A 325 -22.76 -30.18 38.78
CA SER A 325 -23.98 -30.12 39.59
C SER A 325 -23.85 -30.97 40.87
N ILE A 326 -23.28 -32.17 40.79
CA ILE A 326 -23.00 -33.03 41.96
C ILE A 326 -22.00 -32.34 42.90
N ILE A 327 -20.93 -31.73 42.38
CA ILE A 327 -19.94 -31.00 43.19
C ILE A 327 -20.61 -29.81 43.90
N CYS A 328 -21.46 -29.05 43.20
CA CYS A 328 -22.21 -27.95 43.80
C CYS A 328 -23.18 -28.44 44.90
N CYS A 329 -23.92 -29.53 44.66
CA CYS A 329 -24.81 -30.11 45.66
C CYS A 329 -24.05 -30.60 46.90
N LEU A 330 -22.92 -31.30 46.72
CA LEU A 330 -22.08 -31.74 47.83
C LEU A 330 -21.48 -30.57 48.60
N PHE A 331 -21.10 -29.48 47.92
CA PHE A 331 -20.59 -28.28 48.58
C PHE A 331 -21.69 -27.59 49.40
N VAL A 332 -22.90 -27.45 48.87
CA VAL A 332 -24.05 -26.87 49.59
C VAL A 332 -24.43 -27.74 50.79
N VAL A 333 -24.47 -29.06 50.64
CA VAL A 333 -24.71 -29.98 51.76
C VAL A 333 -23.60 -29.87 52.81
N GLY A 334 -22.33 -29.78 52.40
CA GLY A 334 -21.19 -29.57 53.30
C GLY A 334 -21.28 -28.27 54.08
N VAL A 335 -21.68 -27.16 53.42
CA VAL A 335 -21.89 -25.86 54.07
C VAL A 335 -23.07 -25.91 55.04
N ILE A 336 -24.18 -26.57 54.68
CA ILE A 336 -25.32 -26.77 55.57
C ILE A 336 -24.93 -27.62 56.79
N ILE A 337 -24.20 -28.72 56.59
CA ILE A 337 -23.69 -29.56 57.69
C ILE A 337 -22.77 -28.76 58.61
N LEU A 338 -21.85 -27.97 58.06
CA LEU A 338 -20.98 -27.09 58.85
C LEU A 338 -21.77 -26.03 59.61
N PHE A 339 -22.82 -25.46 59.02
CA PHE A 339 -23.73 -24.55 59.71
C PHE A 339 -24.51 -25.25 60.81
N VAL A 340 -25.03 -26.46 60.58
CA VAL A 340 -25.76 -27.26 61.59
C VAL A 340 -24.83 -27.67 62.73
N PHE A 341 -23.58 -28.08 62.44
CA PHE A 341 -22.59 -28.38 63.49
C PHE A 341 -22.18 -27.13 64.26
N LYS A 342 -22.06 -25.97 63.60
CA LYS A 342 -21.79 -24.69 64.26
C LYS A 342 -22.96 -24.25 65.16
N CYS A 343 -24.20 -24.46 64.72
CA CYS A 343 -25.41 -24.21 65.53
C CYS A 343 -25.57 -25.23 66.68
N ARG A 344 -25.17 -26.50 66.50
CA ARG A 344 -25.16 -27.50 67.58
C ARG A 344 -24.10 -27.18 68.65
N LYS A 345 -22.93 -26.69 68.24
CA LYS A 345 -21.84 -26.30 69.15
C LYS A 345 -22.16 -25.01 69.93
N THR A 346 -23.03 -24.15 69.41
CA THR A 346 -23.55 -22.99 70.18
C THR A 346 -24.68 -23.36 71.14
N ASN A 347 -25.43 -24.45 70.89
CA ASN A 347 -26.45 -24.93 71.83
C ASN A 347 -25.89 -25.84 72.94
N SER A 348 -24.71 -26.46 72.77
CA SER A 348 -24.07 -27.27 73.82
C SER A 348 -23.21 -26.48 74.81
N ASN A 349 -23.07 -25.16 74.63
CA ASN A 349 -22.28 -24.29 75.50
C ASN A 349 -23.16 -23.40 76.42
N ASN A 350 -24.48 -23.58 76.42
CA ASN A 350 -25.42 -22.88 77.31
C ASN A 350 -26.14 -23.81 78.31
N GLU A 351 -25.70 -25.06 78.43
CA GLU A 351 -26.11 -25.97 79.51
C GLU A 351 -24.83 -26.58 80.10
N PHE A 352 -24.15 -25.88 81.02
CA PHE A 352 -23.24 -26.40 82.06
C PHE A 352 -22.47 -25.23 82.68
N GLU A 353 -23.15 -24.39 83.47
CA GLU A 353 -22.54 -23.70 84.63
C GLU A 353 -23.65 -23.10 85.51
N GLU A 354 -24.49 -23.98 86.05
CA GLU A 354 -25.23 -23.72 87.29
C GLU A 354 -24.93 -24.93 88.19
N PHE A 355 -24.09 -24.73 89.20
CA PHE A 355 -23.96 -25.47 90.48
C PHE A 355 -22.53 -25.34 91.05
N GLN A 356 -22.31 -24.38 91.95
CA GLN A 356 -21.77 -24.67 93.29
C GLN A 356 -22.05 -23.50 94.25
N ILE A 357 -22.52 -23.88 95.42
CA ILE A 357 -23.07 -23.12 96.53
C ILE A 357 -22.08 -23.18 97.71
N SER A 358 -22.05 -22.10 98.50
CA SER A 358 -21.67 -22.01 99.93
C SER A 358 -20.24 -22.31 100.39
N GLY A 359 -19.72 -21.40 101.23
CA GLY A 359 -18.54 -21.60 102.07
C GLY A 359 -17.83 -20.30 102.37
#